data_AF-A0A7C7K151-F1
#
_entry.id   AF-A0A7C7K151-F1
#
_cell.length_a   1.000
_cell.length_b   1.000
_cell.length_c   1.000
_cell.angle_alpha   90.00
_cell.angle_beta   90.00
_cell.angle_gamma   90.00
#
_symmetry.space_group_name_H-M   'P 1'
#
loop_
_entity.id
_entity.type
_entity.pdbx_description
1 polymer ?
#
loop_
_entity_poly.entity_id
_entity_poly.type
_entity_poly.pdbx_seq_one_letter_code
_entity_poly.pdbx_strand_id
1 'polypeptide(L)' 'HPAMFPETLAERVLKLFSYKNDMILDPFNGAGTTTSVAKRLNRRFLGIDTSEQYCATAKKRLGNE' A
#
# COMPACT_ATOMS: atom_id res chain seq x y z
N HIS A 1 6.62 -11.09 -3.31
CA HIS A 1 6.88 -10.81 -1.90
C HIS A 1 6.47 -12.00 -1.05
N PRO A 2 7.41 -12.76 -0.45
CA PRO A 2 7.11 -13.98 0.30
C PRO A 2 6.40 -13.72 1.64
N ALA A 3 6.58 -12.53 2.24
CA ALA A 3 6.08 -12.20 3.58
C ALA A 3 5.02 -11.09 3.56
N MET A 4 4.00 -11.19 2.71
CA MET A 4 2.92 -10.18 2.71
C MET A 4 2.09 -10.30 4.00
N PHE A 5 1.88 -9.17 4.70
CA PHE A 5 0.90 -9.13 5.78
C PHE A 5 -0.54 -9.12 5.24
N PRO A 6 -1.54 -9.53 6.06
CA PRO A 6 -2.94 -9.51 5.66
C PRO A 6 -3.47 -8.09 5.40
N GLU A 7 -4.33 -7.92 4.39
CA GLU A 7 -4.96 -6.61 4.11
C GLU A 7 -5.79 -6.08 5.29
N THR A 8 -6.39 -6.97 6.07
CA THR A 8 -7.18 -6.62 7.27
C THR A 8 -6.35 -5.90 8.32
N LEU A 9 -5.06 -6.23 8.43
CA LEU A 9 -4.14 -5.55 9.34
C LEU A 9 -3.91 -4.10 8.88
N ALA A 10 -3.56 -3.90 7.61
CA ALA A 10 -3.38 -2.56 7.05
C ALA A 10 -4.67 -1.75 7.13
N GLU A 11 -5.82 -2.35 6.84
CA GLU A 11 -7.11 -1.66 6.92
C GLU A 11 -7.40 -1.15 8.33
N ARG A 12 -7.14 -1.96 9.35
CA ARG A 12 -7.31 -1.56 10.75
C ARG A 12 -6.39 -0.40 11.13
N VAL A 13 -5.10 -0.48 10.78
CA VAL A 13 -4.11 0.57 11.07
C VAL A 13 -4.49 1.87 10.37
N LEU A 14 -4.82 1.82 9.08
CA LEU A 14 -5.20 3.01 8.32
C LEU A 14 -6.48 3.65 8.85
N LYS A 15 -7.49 2.88 9.27
CA LYS A 15 -8.71 3.42 9.88
C LYS A 15 -8.48 4.06 11.25
N LEU A 16 -7.53 3.55 12.04
CA LEU A 16 -7.25 4.06 13.38
C LEU A 16 -6.36 5.30 13.40
N PHE A 17 -5.42 5.42 12.46
CA PHE A 17 -4.33 6.41 12.51
C PHE A 17 -4.31 7.40 11.35
N SER A 18 -5.34 7.43 10.50
CA SER A 18 -5.44 8.42 9.42
C SER A 18 -6.90 8.67 9.02
N TYR A 19 -7.14 9.82 8.40
CA TYR A 19 -8.42 10.21 7.82
C TYR A 19 -8.44 9.99 6.31
N LYS A 20 -9.61 10.18 5.69
CA LYS A 20 -9.70 10.24 4.23
C LYS A 20 -8.84 11.39 3.71
N ASN A 21 -8.22 11.20 2.54
CA ASN A 21 -7.30 12.13 1.88
C ASN A 21 -5.94 12.34 2.55
N ASP A 22 -5.68 11.77 3.73
CA ASP A 22 -4.33 11.76 4.32
C ASP A 22 -3.33 11.04 3.42
N MET A 23 -2.05 11.39 3.57
CA MET A 23 -0.95 10.77 2.85
C MET A 23 -0.36 9.62 3.67
N ILE A 24 -0.40 8.41 3.11
CA ILE A 24 0.21 7.21 3.67
C ILE A 24 1.55 6.96 3.00
N LEU A 25 2.62 6.89 3.78
CA LEU A 25 3.94 6.48 3.31
C LEU A 25 4.19 5.03 3.73
N ASP A 26 4.52 4.18 2.77
CA ASP A 26 5.11 2.86 3.02
C ASP A 26 6.51 2.81 2.39
N PRO A 27 7.59 2.94 3.17
CA PRO A 27 8.95 2.95 2.65
C PRO A 27 9.46 1.54 2.26
N PHE A 28 8.72 0.48 2.59
CA PHE A 28 9.04 -0.92 2.29
C PHE A 28 7.81 -1.63 1.72
N ASN A 29 7.25 -1.03 0.67
CA ASN A 29 5.91 -1.31 0.17
C ASN A 29 5.73 -2.74 -0.37
N GLY A 30 6.81 -3.41 -0.76
CA GLY A 30 6.78 -4.75 -1.31
C GLY A 30 5.79 -4.83 -2.48
N ALA A 31 4.89 -5.82 -2.43
CA ALA A 31 3.86 -6.03 -3.45
C ALA A 31 2.66 -5.06 -3.33
N GLY A 32 2.74 -4.01 -2.52
CA GLY A 32 1.78 -2.91 -2.50
C GLY A 32 0.54 -3.13 -1.64
N THR A 33 0.62 -3.92 -0.57
CA THR A 33 -0.54 -4.17 0.31
C THR A 33 -1.00 -2.87 0.99
N THR A 34 -0.11 -2.08 1.59
CA THR A 34 -0.46 -0.80 2.23
C THR A 34 -1.06 0.18 1.23
N THR A 35 -0.40 0.39 0.08
CA THR A 35 -0.86 1.33 -0.94
C THR A 35 -2.20 0.91 -1.55
N SER A 36 -2.42 -0.39 -1.75
CA SER A 36 -3.69 -0.93 -2.26
C SER A 36 -4.85 -0.65 -1.30
N VAL A 37 -4.64 -0.93 -0.01
CA VAL A 37 -5.66 -0.66 1.01
C VAL A 37 -5.87 0.84 1.18
N ALA A 38 -4.80 1.65 1.15
CA ALA A 38 -4.91 3.11 1.19
C ALA A 38 -5.76 3.66 0.04
N LYS A 39 -5.54 3.17 -1.20
CA LYS A 39 -6.37 3.50 -2.37
C LYS A 39 -7.85 3.16 -2.12
N ARG A 40 -8.15 1.93 -1.68
CA ARG A 40 -9.52 1.46 -1.40
C ARG A 40 -10.22 2.30 -0.34
N LEU A 41 -9.48 2.76 0.67
CA LEU A 41 -10.01 3.54 1.78
C LEU A 41 -10.01 5.06 1.52
N ASN A 42 -9.82 5.51 0.29
CA ASN A 42 -9.77 6.94 -0.10
C ASN A 42 -8.69 7.74 0.65
N ARG A 43 -7.48 7.19 0.72
CA ARG A 43 -6.27 7.89 1.17
C ARG A 43 -5.30 8.07 0.00
N ARG A 44 -4.51 9.13 0.06
CA ARG A 44 -3.36 9.30 -0.83
C ARG A 44 -2.23 8.40 -0.34
N PHE A 45 -1.33 8.00 -1.21
CA PHE A 45 -0.25 7.10 -0.81
C PHE A 45 1.03 7.32 -1.62
N LEU A 46 2.15 6.99 -1.00
CA LEU A 46 3.46 6.84 -1.61
C LEU A 46 4.07 5.53 -1.12
N GLY A 47 4.37 4.62 -2.05
CA GLY A 47 5.02 3.35 -1.76
C GLY A 47 6.41 3.32 -2.39
N ILE A 48 7.41 2.93 -1.61
CA ILE A 48 8.81 2.80 -2.05
C ILE A 48 9.24 1.35 -1.81
N ASP A 49 9.98 0.77 -2.75
CA ASP A 49 10.65 -0.51 -2.56
C ASP A 49 11.90 -0.54 -3.44
N THR A 50 12.93 -1.27 -3.03
CA THR A 50 14.18 -1.40 -3.80
C THR A 50 14.08 -2.48 -4.88
N SER A 51 13.11 -3.39 -4.78
CA SER A 51 12.89 -4.44 -5.77
C SER A 51 11.98 -3.95 -6.90
N GLU A 52 12.54 -3.77 -8.10
CA GLU A 52 11.77 -3.42 -9.29
C GLU A 52 10.62 -4.40 -9.57
N GLN A 53 10.83 -5.69 -9.31
CA GLN A 53 9.81 -6.73 -9.46
C GLN A 53 8.63 -6.51 -8.51
N TYR A 54 8.89 -6.11 -7.27
CA TYR A 54 7.85 -5.80 -6.30
C TYR A 54 7.15 -4.49 -6.64
N CYS A 55 7.88 -3.46 -7.08
CA CYS A 55 7.29 -2.24 -7.61
C CYS A 55 6.35 -2.52 -8.79
N ALA A 56 6.74 -3.35 -9.74
CA ALA A 56 5.90 -3.74 -10.87
C ALA A 56 4.62 -4.48 -10.41
N THR A 57 4.76 -5.38 -9.43
CA THR A 57 3.61 -6.08 -8.83
C THR A 57 2.66 -5.12 -8.13
N ALA A 58 3.20 -4.16 -7.36
CA ALA A 58 2.42 -3.14 -6.67
C ALA A 58 1.69 -2.21 -7.64
N LYS A 59 2.36 -1.75 -8.70
CA LYS A 59 1.76 -0.94 -9.78
C LYS A 59 0.58 -1.65 -10.44
N LYS A 60 0.78 -2.90 -10.86
CA LYS A 60 -0.29 -3.75 -11.42
C LYS A 60 -1.48 -3.88 -10.47
N ARG A 61 -1.22 -4.13 -9.17
CA ARG A 61 -2.26 -4.20 -8.14
C ARG A 61 -3.02 -2.88 -7.98
N LEU A 62 -2.32 -1.75 -8.12
CA LEU A 62 -2.90 -0.41 -8.04
C LEU A 62 -3.64 0.01 -9.31
N GLY A 63 -3.59 -0.78 -10.39
CA GLY A 63 -4.17 -0.40 -11.69
C GLY A 63 -3.44 0.77 -12.35
N ASN A 64 -2.18 0.99 -11.97
CA ASN A 64 -1.28 1.92 -12.65
C ASN A 64 -0.38 1.05 -13.53
N GLU A 65 -0.45 1.21 -14.84
CA GLU A 65 0.44 0.50 -15.78
C GLU A 65 1.89 0.97 -15.61
#